data_AF-A0A520CNB8-F1
#
_entry.id   AF-A0A520CNB8-F1
#
_cell.length_a   1.000
_cell.length_b   1.000
_cell.length_c   1.000
_cell.angle_alpha   90.00
_cell.angle_beta   90.00
_cell.angle_gamma   90.00
#
_symmetry.space_group_name_H-M   'P 1'
#
loop_
_entity.id
_entity.type
_entity.pdbx_description
1 polymer ?
#
loop_
_entity_poly.entity_id
_entity_poly.type
_entity_poly.pdbx_seq_one_letter_code
_entity_poly.pdbx_strand_id
1 'polypeptide(L)'
;MKTKSPRVAIQGIKASFHEEAAFKFFGRDIETIECTSFKQTCDVLESDKADFVIMAIENSIAGSLLPNYTLIRDYNFAVHGEVYLPIQLHLMALPGVKFEDIKFATSHPIAIRQC
;
A
#
# COMPACT_ATOMS: atom_id res chain seq x y z
N MET A 1 -20.58 -12.47 20.07
CA MET A 1 -20.64 -11.66 18.83
C MET A 1 -19.40 -11.98 18.02
N LYS A 2 -19.50 -12.40 16.76
CA LYS A 2 -18.32 -12.48 15.89
C LYS A 2 -17.86 -11.04 15.64
N THR A 3 -16.67 -10.68 16.11
CA THR A 3 -16.01 -9.44 15.74
C THR A 3 -15.83 -9.46 14.22
N LYS A 4 -16.42 -8.48 13.53
CA LYS A 4 -16.25 -8.32 12.08
C LYS A 4 -14.78 -7.96 11.83
N SER A 5 -14.10 -8.66 10.91
CA SER A 5 -12.74 -8.33 10.52
C SER A 5 -12.69 -6.88 10.01
N PRO A 6 -11.76 -6.03 10.48
CA PRO A 6 -11.65 -4.64 10.04
C PRO A 6 -11.45 -4.54 8.53
N ARG A 7 -12.13 -3.57 7.91
CA ARG A 7 -11.97 -3.25 6.48
C ARG A 7 -10.94 -2.14 6.34
N VAL A 8 -9.85 -2.41 5.65
CA VAL A 8 -8.71 -1.49 5.52
C VAL A 8 -8.54 -1.09 4.07
N ALA A 9 -8.79 0.18 3.74
CA ALA A 9 -8.54 0.70 2.42
C ALA A 9 -7.05 0.89 2.16
N ILE A 10 -6.59 0.41 1.01
CA ILE A 10 -5.20 0.50 0.56
C ILE A 10 -5.14 1.07 -0.86
N GLN A 11 -4.09 1.83 -1.17
CA GLN A 11 -3.82 2.22 -2.54
C GLN A 11 -3.07 1.09 -3.25
N GLY A 12 -3.55 0.67 -4.42
CA GLY A 12 -3.05 -0.49 -5.15
C GLY A 12 -3.91 -1.73 -4.94
N ILE A 13 -3.32 -2.89 -5.23
CA ILE A 13 -3.98 -4.20 -5.26
C ILE A 13 -3.34 -5.17 -4.27
N LYS A 14 -3.89 -6.38 -4.17
CA LYS A 14 -3.30 -7.52 -3.49
C LYS A 14 -1.82 -7.70 -3.84
N ALA A 15 -1.02 -8.06 -2.83
CA ALA A 15 0.44 -8.17 -2.86
C ALA A 15 1.19 -6.86 -3.12
N SER A 16 0.53 -5.70 -3.01
CA SER A 16 1.21 -4.41 -2.93
C SER A 16 1.87 -4.19 -1.57
N PHE A 17 2.84 -3.27 -1.51
CA PHE A 17 3.45 -2.86 -0.24
C PHE A 17 2.45 -2.26 0.75
N HIS A 18 1.34 -1.65 0.28
CA HIS A 18 0.30 -1.13 1.17
C HIS A 18 -0.53 -2.25 1.81
N GLU A 19 -0.76 -3.36 1.11
CA GLU A 19 -1.36 -4.57 1.72
C GLU A 19 -0.42 -5.17 2.77
N GLU A 20 0.88 -5.27 2.45
CA GLU A 20 1.86 -5.77 3.41
C GLU A 20 1.95 -4.88 4.67
N ALA A 21 1.92 -3.56 4.49
CA ALA A 21 1.85 -2.61 5.60
C ALA A 21 0.57 -2.77 6.42
N ALA A 22 -0.58 -2.99 5.77
CA ALA A 22 -1.84 -3.26 6.45
C ALA A 22 -1.76 -4.53 7.31
N PHE A 23 -1.25 -5.62 6.75
CA PHE A 23 -1.07 -6.87 7.50
C PHE A 23 -0.05 -6.75 8.62
N LYS A 24 1.00 -5.92 8.44
CA LYS A 24 2.00 -5.68 9.48
C LYS A 24 1.41 -4.89 10.66
N PHE A 25 0.51 -3.94 10.40
CA PHE A 25 -0.10 -3.11 11.45
C PHE A 25 -1.28 -3.81 12.15
N PHE A 26 -2.21 -4.39 11.39
CA PHE A 26 -3.45 -4.96 11.92
C PHE A 26 -3.41 -6.48 12.13
N GLY A 27 -2.39 -7.17 11.60
CA GLY A 27 -2.41 -8.63 11.45
C GLY A 27 -3.16 -9.08 10.19
N ARG A 28 -3.28 -10.40 10.00
CA ARG A 28 -3.88 -10.99 8.78
C ARG A 28 -5.40 -11.17 8.83
N ASP A 29 -6.03 -10.91 9.97
CA ASP A 29 -7.49 -10.98 10.11
C ASP A 29 -8.14 -9.62 9.77
N ILE A 30 -7.92 -9.16 8.54
CA ILE A 30 -8.49 -7.95 7.96
C ILE A 30 -8.98 -8.21 6.54
N GLU A 31 -9.89 -7.37 6.07
CA GLU A 31 -10.30 -7.31 4.67
C GLU A 31 -9.68 -6.06 4.03
N THR A 32 -8.88 -6.22 2.97
CA THR A 32 -8.31 -5.09 2.22
C THR A 32 -9.27 -4.60 1.14
N ILE A 33 -9.47 -3.28 1.06
CA ILE A 33 -10.24 -2.64 0.01
C ILE A 33 -9.28 -1.94 -0.95
N GLU A 34 -9.15 -2.52 -2.15
CA GLU A 34 -8.26 -2.04 -3.19
C GLU A 34 -8.78 -0.72 -3.80
N CYS A 35 -7.92 0.29 -3.80
CA CYS A 35 -8.21 1.61 -4.37
C CYS A 35 -7.14 2.00 -5.39
N THR A 36 -7.57 2.65 -6.47
CA THR A 36 -6.67 3.10 -7.55
C THR A 36 -5.82 4.31 -7.15
N SER A 37 -6.25 5.10 -6.17
CA SER A 37 -5.55 6.30 -5.69
C SER A 37 -5.72 6.51 -4.19
N PHE A 38 -4.84 7.29 -3.57
CA PHE A 38 -4.97 7.70 -2.17
C PHE A 38 -6.21 8.56 -1.93
N LYS A 39 -6.64 9.38 -2.90
CA LYS A 39 -7.91 10.10 -2.77
C LYS A 39 -9.08 9.11 -2.65
N GLN A 40 -9.08 8.06 -3.47
CA GLN A 40 -10.13 7.04 -3.40
C GLN A 40 -10.12 6.29 -2.05
N THR A 41 -8.95 6.05 -1.43
CA THR A 41 -8.93 5.47 -0.08
C THR A 41 -9.62 6.38 0.93
N CYS A 42 -9.45 7.70 0.81
CA CYS A 42 -10.15 8.68 1.65
C CYS A 42 -11.66 8.68 1.39
N ASP A 43 -12.09 8.70 0.12
CA ASP A 43 -13.51 8.68 -0.26
C ASP A 43 -14.23 7.42 0.27
N VAL A 44 -13.54 6.28 0.29
CA VAL A 44 -14.07 5.00 0.81
C VAL A 44 -14.20 5.01 2.33
N LEU A 45 -13.26 5.64 3.04
CA LEU A 45 -13.34 5.81 4.50
C LEU A 45 -14.47 6.79 4.88
N GLU A 46 -14.56 7.93 4.19
CA GLU A 46 -15.61 8.95 4.42
C GLU A 46 -17.03 8.41 4.17
N SER A 47 -17.17 7.43 3.26
CA SER A 47 -18.45 6.78 2.94
C SER A 47 -18.75 5.52 3.75
N ASP A 48 -18.05 5.29 4.87
CA ASP A 48 -18.20 4.12 5.76
C ASP A 48 -17.99 2.75 5.10
N LYS A 49 -17.36 2.74 3.91
CA LYS A 49 -17.05 1.52 3.17
C LYS A 49 -15.77 0.84 3.68
N ALA A 50 -14.86 1.60 4.28
CA ALA A 50 -13.73 1.11 5.06
C ALA A 50 -13.83 1.58 6.52
N ASP A 51 -13.12 0.87 7.41
CA ASP A 51 -12.98 1.25 8.81
C ASP A 51 -11.66 2.00 9.06
N PHE A 52 -10.63 1.71 8.25
CA PHE A 52 -9.31 2.36 8.31
C PHE A 52 -8.71 2.57 6.92
N VAL A 53 -7.69 3.42 6.84
CA VAL A 53 -6.85 3.63 5.63
C VAL A 53 -5.39 3.43 6.00
N ILE A 54 -4.65 2.69 5.18
CA ILE A 54 -3.18 2.69 5.20
C ILE A 54 -2.68 3.66 4.13
N MET A 55 -1.92 4.66 4.54
CA MET A 55 -1.41 5.71 3.66
C MET A 55 0.11 5.83 3.81
N ALA A 56 0.83 5.74 2.70
CA ALA A 56 2.24 6.08 2.67
C ALA A 56 2.40 7.60 2.80
N ILE A 57 3.10 8.07 3.83
CA ILE A 57 3.37 9.50 4.07
C ILE A 57 4.82 9.88 3.79
N GLU A 58 5.73 8.92 3.79
CA GLU A 58 7.15 9.13 3.54
C GLU A 58 7.79 7.91 2.86
N ASN A 59 8.81 8.16 2.06
CA ASN A 59 9.68 7.15 1.47
C ASN A 59 11.13 7.64 1.55
N SER A 60 12.07 6.78 1.93
CA SER A 60 13.49 7.13 2.08
C SER A 60 14.18 7.61 0.79
N ILE A 61 13.57 7.38 -0.37
CA ILE A 61 14.11 7.70 -1.70
C ILE A 61 13.40 8.92 -2.29
N ALA A 62 12.06 8.98 -2.18
CA ALA A 62 11.26 10.07 -2.73
C ALA A 62 11.00 11.20 -1.72
N GLY A 63 11.36 11.02 -0.45
CA GLY A 63 11.05 11.92 0.64
C GLY A 63 9.58 11.87 1.07
N SER A 64 9.13 12.93 1.73
CA SER A 64 7.75 13.07 2.21
C SER A 64 6.76 13.20 1.05
N LEU A 65 5.67 12.43 1.11
CA LEU A 65 4.56 12.48 0.16
C LEU A 65 3.59 13.59 0.54
N LEU A 66 3.97 14.85 0.31
CA LEU A 66 3.16 16.04 0.66
C LEU A 66 1.69 16.02 0.17
N PRO A 67 1.35 15.46 -1.01
CA PRO A 67 -0.04 15.30 -1.42
C PRO A 67 -0.86 14.44 -0.45
N ASN A 68 -0.25 13.41 0.15
CA ASN A 68 -0.93 12.53 1.10
C ASN A 68 -1.15 13.21 2.46
N TYR A 69 -0.21 14.02 2.92
CA TYR A 69 -0.42 14.89 4.08
C TYR A 69 -1.58 15.88 3.87
N THR A 70 -1.67 16.45 2.66
CA THR A 70 -2.79 17.32 2.29
C THR A 70 -4.12 16.57 2.37
N LEU A 71 -4.19 15.33 1.86
CA LEU A 71 -5.41 14.51 1.97
C LEU A 71 -5.80 14.24 3.42
N ILE A 72 -4.86 13.86 4.30
CA ILE A 72 -5.15 13.61 5.72
C ILE A 72 -5.75 14.85 6.37
N ARG A 73 -5.18 16.03 6.10
CA ARG A 73 -5.68 17.32 6.62
C ARG A 73 -7.06 17.66 6.06
N ASP A 74 -7.23 17.58 4.74
CA ASP A 74 -8.42 18.06 4.06
C ASP A 74 -9.65 17.20 4.38
N TYR A 75 -9.47 15.88 4.58
CA TYR A 75 -10.52 14.97 5.06
C TYR A 75 -10.66 14.95 6.60
N ASN A 76 -9.82 15.71 7.32
CA ASN A 76 -9.81 15.80 8.78
C ASN A 76 -9.70 14.42 9.48
N PHE A 77 -8.82 13.56 8.97
CA PHE A 77 -8.62 12.22 9.53
C PHE A 77 -7.66 12.23 10.72
N ALA A 78 -7.98 11.42 11.73
CA ALA A 78 -7.09 11.15 12.85
C ALA A 78 -6.07 10.05 12.49
N VAL A 79 -4.81 10.26 12.87
CA VAL A 79 -3.75 9.25 12.71
C VAL A 79 -3.71 8.39 13.97
N HIS A 80 -4.03 7.10 13.82
CA HIS A 80 -4.09 6.14 14.95
C HIS A 80 -2.79 5.37 15.20
N GLY A 81 -1.82 5.47 14.30
CA GLY A 81 -0.53 4.82 14.42
C GLY A 81 0.30 4.92 13.15
N GLU A 82 1.49 4.34 13.20
CA GLU A 82 2.45 4.31 12.11
C GLU A 82 3.04 2.91 11.94
N VAL A 83 3.53 2.63 10.74
CA VAL A 83 4.23 1.38 10.43
C VAL A 83 5.37 1.66 9.45
N TYR A 84 6.54 1.12 9.78
CA TYR A 84 7.71 1.17 8.91
C TYR A 84 7.84 -0.14 8.14
N LEU A 85 7.91 -0.05 6.82
CA LEU A 85 8.09 -1.19 5.94
C LEU A 85 9.40 -1.07 5.13
N PRO A 86 10.41 -1.91 5.41
CA PRO A 86 11.59 -2.02 4.55
C PRO A 86 11.19 -2.57 3.18
N ILE A 87 11.40 -1.78 2.12
CA ILE A 87 11.03 -2.17 0.76
C ILE A 87 12.10 -3.10 0.17
N GLN A 88 11.68 -4.29 -0.26
CA GLN A 88 12.51 -5.26 -0.96
C GLN A 88 11.89 -5.60 -2.31
N LEU A 89 12.64 -5.34 -3.39
CA LEU A 89 12.23 -5.67 -4.75
C LEU A 89 12.83 -7.02 -5.14
N HIS A 90 12.02 -7.82 -5.83
CA HIS A 90 12.39 -9.17 -6.25
C HIS A 90 12.26 -9.27 -7.77
N LEU A 91 13.31 -9.78 -8.43
CA LEU A 91 13.22 -10.17 -9.84
C LEU A 91 12.49 -11.52 -9.91
N MET A 92 11.35 -11.56 -10.59
CA MET A 92 10.51 -12.75 -10.71
C MET A 92 10.40 -13.19 -12.17
N ALA A 93 10.39 -14.50 -12.40
CA ALA A 93 10.17 -15.12 -13.70
C ALA A 93 9.27 -16.36 -13.54
N LEU A 94 8.77 -16.89 -14.66
CA LEU A 94 8.01 -18.13 -14.65
C LEU A 94 8.89 -19.32 -14.22
N PRO A 95 8.31 -20.39 -13.64
CA PRO A 95 9.07 -21.57 -13.23
C PRO A 95 9.93 -22.13 -14.38
N GLY A 96 11.21 -22.38 -14.10
CA GLY A 96 12.16 -22.97 -15.05
C GLY A 96 12.86 -21.98 -15.99
N VAL A 97 12.48 -20.69 -15.99
CA VAL A 97 13.21 -19.66 -16.75
C VAL A 97 14.60 -19.44 -16.13
N LYS A 98 15.65 -19.48 -16.96
CA LYS A 98 17.01 -19.18 -16.51
C LYS A 98 17.28 -17.69 -16.59
N PHE A 99 18.19 -17.19 -15.75
CA PHE A 99 18.59 -15.79 -15.74
C PHE A 99 19.13 -15.32 -17.11
N GLU A 100 19.87 -16.20 -17.78
CA GLU A 100 20.46 -15.98 -19.11
C GLU A 100 19.41 -15.71 -20.21
N ASP A 101 18.18 -16.20 -20.02
CA ASP A 101 17.09 -16.07 -20.98
C ASP A 101 16.33 -14.73 -20.85
N ILE A 102 16.60 -13.95 -19.78
CA ILE A 102 15.90 -12.70 -19.48
C ILE A 102 16.42 -11.57 -20.37
N LYS A 103 15.54 -11.03 -21.23
CA LYS A 103 15.85 -9.89 -22.13
C LYS A 103 15.25 -8.57 -21.69
N PHE A 104 14.12 -8.63 -20.98
CA PHE A 104 13.36 -7.46 -20.56
C PHE A 104 12.89 -7.65 -19.12
N ALA A 105 13.02 -6.60 -18.32
CA ALA A 105 12.39 -6.50 -17.01
C ALA A 105 11.34 -5.39 -17.07
N THR A 106 10.14 -5.65 -16.54
CA THR A 106 9.05 -4.68 -16.48
C THR A 106 8.66 -4.46 -15.04
N SER A 107 8.63 -3.21 -14.61
CA SER A 107 8.17 -2.80 -13.28
C SER A 107 7.74 -1.35 -13.31
N HIS A 108 7.26 -0.84 -12.18
CA HIS A 108 6.96 0.57 -12.01
C HIS A 108 8.23 1.44 -12.18
N PRO A 109 8.16 2.64 -12.81
CA PRO A 109 9.36 3.47 -13.03
C PRO A 109 10.13 3.87 -11.77
N ILE A 110 9.46 3.90 -10.62
CA ILE A 110 10.13 4.11 -9.33
C ILE A 110 10.92 2.86 -8.92
N ALA A 111 10.35 1.66 -9.08
CA ALA A 111 11.04 0.41 -8.75
C ALA A 111 12.27 0.17 -9.64
N ILE A 112 12.16 0.46 -10.94
CA ILE A 112 13.30 0.35 -11.87
C ILE A 112 14.47 1.26 -11.48
N ARG A 113 14.20 2.42 -10.86
CA ARG A 113 15.26 3.35 -10.41
C ARG A 113 15.96 2.92 -9.12
N GLN A 114 15.55 1.81 -8.51
CA GLN A 114 16.01 1.35 -7.20
C GLN A 114 16.70 -0.03 -7.24
N CYS A 115 16.69 -0.68 -8.40
CA CYS A 115 17.38 -1.94 -8.66
C CYS A 115 18.63 -1.70 -9.50
#